data_AF-A0A1V3N0M7-F1
#
_entry.id   AF-A0A1V3N0M7-F1
#
_cell.length_a   1.000
_cell.length_b   1.000
_cell.length_c   1.000
_cell.angle_alpha   90.00
_cell.angle_beta   90.00
_cell.angle_gamma   90.00
#
_symmetry.space_group_name_H-M   'P 1'
#
loop_
_entity.id
_entity.type
_entity.pdbx_description
1 polymer ?
#
loop_
_entity_poly.entity_id
_entity_poly.type
_entity_poly.pdbx_seq_one_letter_code
_entity_poly.pdbx_strand_id
1 'polypeptide(L)'
;MAEHGDLQIAILIDADNVSYRKIEEILNEVKRYGIPTIKRIYGDWTNPYVEKWKDKLLTHAITPIQQYSYTQGKNSTDSALIIDAMDILHSDRVDGFCIVSSDSDFTRLATRLRESGKLVIGIGEKKTPKPFIVSCDKFIYVEIFEKNQKKEPNTKKKQQNQPKPVPVDNPTSIAVLDEETLELLKDTVDDTADENGWAFLGEIGSLFNKRKPDFDARNYGYDKMSHLFKAYTEDFEIEERNTDKSRIKHYYIRNIIKRPLSAIAPAPATEVQKTTSNTASKTAEVAAKPANQNTRKKGRQDKKRQDTATVENSGKETPTVQQKEEQQVVESVAQNDSPNRMSFPAAGNKITADDVKKSQIRITKDFKPLFPTKSQKLRIIIGSNEYEGNFTYRGRGFHVLKLGKEAAIQLGLAEGIQLEITKLNEHSYTLQNQSN
;
A
#
# COMPACT_ATOMS: atom_id res chain seq x y z
N MET A 1 -16.60 24.47 28.12
CA MET A 1 -16.64 23.12 27.54
C MET A 1 -17.33 23.26 26.20
N ALA A 2 -16.60 23.21 25.09
CA ALA A 2 -17.24 23.24 23.77
C ALA A 2 -17.86 21.86 23.53
N GLU A 3 -19.19 21.79 23.44
CA GLU A 3 -19.87 20.60 22.92
C GLU A 3 -19.31 20.32 21.52
N HIS A 4 -18.50 19.29 21.37
CA HIS A 4 -18.12 18.80 20.05
C HIS A 4 -19.33 18.01 19.54
N GLY A 5 -20.20 18.69 18.80
CA GLY A 5 -21.24 18.02 18.04
C GLY A 5 -20.63 17.02 17.06
N ASP A 6 -21.35 15.95 16.76
CA ASP A 6 -20.90 14.97 15.78
C ASP A 6 -20.69 15.65 14.42
N LEU A 7 -19.56 15.37 13.76
CA LEU A 7 -19.21 15.93 12.46
C LEU A 7 -20.27 15.56 11.41
N GLN A 8 -20.72 16.52 10.63
CA GLN A 8 -21.65 16.29 9.53
C GLN A 8 -20.88 15.87 8.28
N ILE A 9 -21.19 14.69 7.73
CA ILE A 9 -20.46 14.10 6.61
C ILE A 9 -21.36 13.94 5.38
N ALA A 10 -20.92 14.47 4.24
CA ALA A 10 -21.49 14.14 2.93
C ALA A 10 -20.84 12.88 2.35
N ILE A 11 -21.64 11.86 2.04
CA ILE A 11 -21.20 10.64 1.38
C ILE A 11 -21.57 10.71 -0.10
N LEU A 12 -20.56 10.67 -0.96
CA LEU A 12 -20.66 10.73 -2.42
C LEU A 12 -20.15 9.41 -2.99
N ILE A 13 -21.06 8.64 -3.58
CA ILE A 13 -20.78 7.26 -4.02
C ILE A 13 -20.76 7.20 -5.53
N ASP A 14 -19.70 6.67 -6.08
CA ASP A 14 -19.60 6.32 -7.48
C ASP A 14 -20.14 4.90 -7.69
N ALA A 15 -21.30 4.78 -8.35
CA ALA A 15 -21.99 3.50 -8.53
C ALA A 15 -21.23 2.52 -9.44
N ASP A 16 -20.37 3.03 -10.32
CA ASP A 16 -19.62 2.23 -11.28
C ASP A 16 -18.36 1.61 -10.63
N ASN A 17 -17.84 2.25 -9.58
CA ASN A 17 -16.63 1.82 -8.86
C ASN A 17 -16.89 1.00 -7.59
N VAL A 18 -18.16 0.84 -7.16
CA VAL A 18 -18.50 0.20 -5.89
C VAL A 18 -19.60 -0.85 -6.06
N SER A 19 -19.50 -1.97 -5.36
CA SER A 19 -20.57 -2.97 -5.35
C SER A 19 -21.68 -2.62 -4.36
N TYR A 20 -22.95 -2.72 -4.79
CA TYR A 20 -24.15 -2.57 -3.94
C TYR A 20 -24.12 -3.43 -2.66
N ARG A 21 -23.36 -4.53 -2.65
CA ARG A 21 -23.23 -5.42 -1.47
C ARG A 21 -22.50 -4.77 -0.30
N LYS A 22 -21.61 -3.81 -0.58
CA LYS A 22 -20.71 -3.21 0.43
C LYS A 22 -21.29 -1.94 1.04
N ILE A 23 -22.41 -1.43 0.53
CA ILE A 23 -22.93 -0.11 0.89
C ILE A 23 -23.26 0.02 2.38
N GLU A 24 -23.85 -1.00 2.97
CA GLU A 24 -24.24 -0.99 4.37
C GLU A 24 -23.02 -0.89 5.29
N GLU A 25 -21.96 -1.62 4.95
CA GLU A 25 -20.70 -1.64 5.68
C GLU A 25 -19.97 -0.31 5.54
N ILE A 26 -19.97 0.26 4.34
CA ILE A 26 -19.44 1.61 4.04
C ILE A 26 -20.13 2.66 4.91
N LEU A 27 -21.46 2.67 4.92
CA LEU A 27 -22.23 3.61 5.75
C LEU A 27 -21.95 3.44 7.24
N ASN A 28 -21.83 2.21 7.71
CA ASN A 28 -21.51 1.92 9.12
C ASN A 28 -20.09 2.33 9.49
N GLU A 29 -19.14 2.25 8.55
CA GLU A 29 -17.79 2.72 8.77
C GLU A 29 -17.71 4.25 8.83
N VAL A 30 -18.42 4.97 7.94
CA VAL A 30 -18.47 6.45 7.98
C VAL A 30 -19.09 6.97 9.28
N LYS A 31 -20.09 6.27 9.83
CA LYS A 31 -20.70 6.61 11.13
C LYS A 31 -19.71 6.65 12.30
N ARG A 32 -18.53 6.03 12.19
CA ARG A 32 -17.48 6.11 13.21
C ARG A 32 -16.81 7.48 13.28
N TYR A 33 -16.92 8.28 12.21
CA TYR A 33 -16.26 9.58 12.07
C TYR A 33 -17.24 10.74 12.20
N GLY A 34 -18.54 10.51 11.97
CA GLY A 34 -19.56 11.55 12.04
C GLY A 34 -20.92 11.06 11.54
N ILE A 35 -21.90 11.96 11.46
CA ILE A 35 -23.25 11.67 10.99
C ILE A 35 -23.32 11.84 9.47
N PRO A 36 -23.71 10.79 8.71
CA PRO A 36 -24.00 10.91 7.28
C PRO A 36 -25.26 11.75 7.01
N THR A 37 -25.10 13.06 6.78
CA THR A 37 -26.22 13.99 6.56
C THR A 37 -26.65 14.03 5.11
N ILE A 38 -25.70 13.97 4.17
CA ILE A 38 -25.95 13.90 2.73
C ILE A 38 -25.47 12.53 2.25
N LYS A 39 -26.31 11.79 1.53
CA LYS A 39 -25.97 10.49 0.95
C LYS A 39 -26.42 10.49 -0.50
N ARG A 40 -25.48 10.61 -1.43
CA ARG A 40 -25.74 10.65 -2.86
C ARG A 40 -24.95 9.59 -3.56
N ILE A 41 -25.55 9.00 -4.57
CA ILE A 41 -24.92 8.01 -5.43
C ILE A 41 -25.11 8.42 -6.88
N TYR A 42 -24.04 8.36 -7.66
CA TYR A 42 -23.99 8.86 -9.03
C TYR A 42 -23.81 7.68 -9.98
N GLY A 43 -24.59 7.67 -11.05
CA GLY A 43 -24.49 6.66 -12.09
C GLY A 43 -25.60 6.78 -13.13
N ASP A 44 -25.53 5.92 -14.14
CA ASP A 44 -26.58 5.80 -15.14
C ASP A 44 -27.63 4.76 -14.71
N TRP A 45 -28.73 5.21 -14.10
CA TRP A 45 -29.84 4.35 -13.62
C TRP A 45 -30.67 3.73 -14.74
N THR A 46 -30.37 4.01 -16.00
CA THR A 46 -30.93 3.26 -17.13
C THR A 46 -30.22 1.93 -17.36
N ASN A 47 -29.03 1.74 -16.76
CA ASN A 47 -28.24 0.54 -16.89
C ASN A 47 -28.80 -0.63 -16.05
N PRO A 48 -29.04 -1.83 -16.62
CA PRO A 48 -29.51 -3.00 -15.86
C PRO A 48 -28.59 -3.41 -14.70
N TYR A 49 -27.28 -3.11 -14.78
CA TYR A 49 -26.35 -3.43 -13.71
C TYR A 49 -26.63 -2.70 -12.40
N VAL A 50 -27.27 -1.52 -12.47
CA VAL A 50 -27.59 -0.74 -11.26
C VAL A 50 -28.99 -0.98 -10.70
N GLU A 51 -29.80 -1.84 -11.33
CA GLU A 51 -31.13 -2.21 -10.83
C GLU A 51 -31.09 -2.82 -9.41
N LYS A 52 -29.99 -3.53 -9.09
CA LYS A 52 -29.75 -4.14 -7.77
C LYS A 52 -29.54 -3.12 -6.65
N TRP A 53 -29.32 -1.85 -6.97
CA TRP A 53 -29.19 -0.80 -5.96
C TRP A 53 -30.54 -0.38 -5.38
N LYS A 54 -31.64 -0.50 -6.13
CA LYS A 54 -32.94 0.09 -5.78
C LYS A 54 -33.36 -0.17 -4.32
N ASP A 55 -33.29 -1.42 -3.88
CA ASP A 55 -33.63 -1.82 -2.52
C ASP A 55 -32.70 -1.18 -1.47
N LYS A 56 -31.39 -1.18 -1.73
CA LYS A 56 -30.39 -0.60 -0.85
C LYS A 56 -30.48 0.93 -0.77
N LEU A 57 -30.82 1.61 -1.88
CA LEU A 57 -30.99 3.07 -1.89
C LEU A 57 -32.17 3.48 -1.01
N LEU A 58 -33.30 2.78 -1.13
CA LEU A 58 -34.48 3.04 -0.31
C LEU A 58 -34.21 2.73 1.17
N THR A 59 -33.65 1.56 1.46
CA THR A 59 -33.35 1.11 2.83
C THR A 59 -32.42 2.08 3.57
N HIS A 60 -31.45 2.65 2.87
CA HIS A 60 -30.45 3.52 3.48
C HIS A 60 -30.69 5.02 3.23
N ALA A 61 -31.83 5.39 2.65
CA ALA A 61 -32.16 6.77 2.28
C ALA A 61 -31.01 7.47 1.52
N ILE A 62 -30.53 6.83 0.45
CA ILE A 62 -29.50 7.35 -0.44
C ILE A 62 -30.20 7.93 -1.67
N THR A 63 -29.90 9.17 -2.03
CA THR A 63 -30.46 9.83 -3.20
C THR A 63 -29.70 9.44 -4.47
N PRO A 64 -30.34 8.77 -5.46
CA PRO A 64 -29.73 8.54 -6.75
C PRO A 64 -29.67 9.82 -7.58
N ILE A 65 -28.50 10.11 -8.14
CA ILE A 65 -28.27 11.18 -9.11
C ILE A 65 -28.06 10.52 -10.47
N GLN A 66 -29.01 10.74 -11.38
CA GLN A 66 -28.96 10.22 -12.74
C GLN A 66 -27.96 11.00 -13.57
N GLN A 67 -27.08 10.27 -14.26
CA GLN A 67 -26.26 10.85 -15.30
C GLN A 67 -26.19 9.90 -16.50
N TYR A 68 -26.63 10.39 -17.66
CA TYR A 68 -26.62 9.58 -18.89
C TYR A 68 -25.19 9.42 -19.41
N SER A 69 -24.82 8.17 -19.75
CA SER A 69 -23.58 7.90 -20.46
C SER A 69 -23.83 7.94 -21.96
N TYR A 70 -23.56 9.08 -22.61
CA TYR A 70 -23.72 9.23 -24.06
C TYR A 70 -22.70 8.43 -24.87
N THR A 71 -21.59 8.02 -24.25
CA THR A 71 -20.53 7.20 -24.84
C THR A 71 -19.83 6.41 -23.74
N GLN A 72 -19.67 5.10 -23.92
CA GLN A 72 -18.97 4.22 -22.99
C GLN A 72 -17.55 4.70 -22.72
N GLY A 73 -17.15 4.76 -21.45
CA GLY A 73 -15.79 5.14 -21.02
C GLY A 73 -15.53 6.65 -20.90
N LYS A 74 -16.57 7.50 -20.81
CA LYS A 74 -16.42 8.91 -20.43
C LYS A 74 -16.84 9.14 -18.99
N ASN A 75 -16.15 10.06 -18.33
CA ASN A 75 -16.26 10.42 -16.92
C ASN A 75 -17.46 11.35 -16.64
N SER A 76 -18.62 11.09 -17.26
CA SER A 76 -19.82 11.92 -17.09
C SER A 76 -20.36 11.83 -15.67
N THR A 77 -20.37 10.62 -15.09
CA THR A 77 -20.73 10.36 -13.69
C THR A 77 -19.80 11.11 -12.74
N ASP A 78 -18.49 11.04 -12.97
CA ASP A 78 -17.49 11.70 -12.13
C ASP A 78 -17.63 13.22 -12.15
N SER A 79 -17.91 13.78 -13.33
CA SER A 79 -18.15 15.22 -13.48
C SER A 79 -19.37 15.67 -12.67
N ALA A 80 -20.46 14.90 -12.69
CA ALA A 80 -21.66 15.20 -11.89
C ALA A 80 -21.36 15.12 -10.38
N LEU A 81 -20.60 14.10 -9.95
CA LEU A 81 -20.16 13.94 -8.56
C LEU A 81 -19.30 15.15 -8.12
N ILE A 82 -18.31 15.54 -8.92
CA ILE A 82 -17.42 16.66 -8.62
C ILE A 82 -18.18 17.98 -8.51
N ILE A 83 -19.09 18.27 -9.45
CA ILE A 83 -19.90 19.50 -9.41
C ILE A 83 -20.71 19.54 -8.12
N ASP A 84 -21.41 18.45 -7.80
CA ASP A 84 -22.27 18.41 -6.64
C ASP A 84 -21.48 18.42 -5.32
N ALA A 85 -20.28 17.84 -5.28
CA ALA A 85 -19.34 17.96 -4.17
C ALA A 85 -18.95 19.42 -3.90
N MET A 86 -18.69 20.19 -4.97
CA MET A 86 -18.36 21.62 -4.85
C MET A 86 -19.56 22.45 -4.40
N ASP A 87 -20.76 22.14 -4.87
CA ASP A 87 -21.98 22.82 -4.41
C ASP A 87 -22.24 22.54 -2.92
N ILE A 88 -22.07 21.29 -2.48
CA ILE A 88 -22.15 20.95 -1.05
C ILE A 88 -21.08 21.70 -0.26
N LEU A 89 -19.84 21.74 -0.75
CA LEU A 89 -18.74 22.44 -0.11
C LEU A 89 -19.08 23.92 0.11
N HIS A 90 -19.58 24.59 -0.94
CA HIS A 90 -19.92 26.01 -0.89
C HIS A 90 -21.23 26.32 -0.15
N SER A 91 -22.05 25.30 0.14
CA SER A 91 -23.21 25.45 1.02
C SER A 91 -22.86 25.55 2.50
N ASP A 92 -21.63 25.17 2.88
CA ASP A 92 -21.13 25.11 4.26
C ASP A 92 -22.02 24.33 5.25
N ARG A 93 -22.70 23.30 4.75
CA ARG A 93 -23.59 22.43 5.55
C ARG A 93 -22.93 21.16 6.08
N VAL A 94 -21.65 20.93 5.79
CA VAL A 94 -20.93 19.72 6.19
C VAL A 94 -19.53 20.05 6.66
N ASP A 95 -19.03 19.23 7.58
CA ASP A 95 -17.69 19.29 8.15
C ASP A 95 -16.73 18.36 7.41
N GLY A 96 -17.26 17.35 6.71
CA GLY A 96 -16.46 16.38 5.99
C GLY A 96 -17.16 15.75 4.78
N PHE A 97 -16.34 15.10 3.97
CA PHE A 97 -16.72 14.40 2.76
C PHE A 97 -16.18 12.97 2.81
N CYS A 98 -17.03 12.03 2.41
CA CYS A 98 -16.65 10.66 2.12
C CYS A 98 -16.82 10.42 0.63
N ILE A 99 -15.71 10.17 -0.08
CA ILE A 99 -15.70 9.84 -1.50
C ILE A 99 -15.53 8.33 -1.61
N VAL A 100 -16.53 7.66 -2.16
CA VAL A 100 -16.51 6.20 -2.33
C VAL A 100 -16.24 5.88 -3.80
N SER A 101 -14.97 5.71 -4.16
CA SER A 101 -14.50 5.32 -5.49
C SER A 101 -13.06 4.77 -5.42
N SER A 102 -12.63 4.10 -6.49
CA SER A 102 -11.23 3.67 -6.68
C SER A 102 -10.53 4.43 -7.81
N ASP A 103 -11.17 5.45 -8.40
CA ASP A 103 -10.63 6.24 -9.50
C ASP A 103 -9.66 7.33 -8.99
N SER A 104 -8.55 7.50 -9.71
CA SER A 104 -7.58 8.57 -9.46
C SER A 104 -8.10 9.97 -9.81
N ASP A 105 -9.13 10.09 -10.64
CA ASP A 105 -9.61 11.40 -11.10
C ASP A 105 -10.19 12.27 -9.96
N PHE A 106 -10.62 11.63 -8.86
CA PHE A 106 -11.06 12.33 -7.65
C PHE A 106 -9.92 12.93 -6.82
N THR A 107 -8.65 12.74 -7.19
CA THR A 107 -7.48 13.27 -6.46
C THR A 107 -7.57 14.80 -6.30
N ARG A 108 -7.91 15.54 -7.36
CA ARG A 108 -8.00 17.01 -7.29
C ARG A 108 -9.19 17.48 -6.46
N LEU A 109 -10.31 16.75 -6.50
CA LEU A 109 -11.47 17.01 -5.64
C LEU A 109 -11.07 16.85 -4.17
N ALA A 110 -10.47 15.71 -3.80
CA ALA A 110 -10.04 15.44 -2.43
C ALA A 110 -9.06 16.50 -1.91
N THR A 111 -8.04 16.87 -2.70
CA THR A 111 -7.14 17.98 -2.34
C THR A 111 -7.90 19.29 -2.11
N ARG A 112 -8.80 19.66 -3.03
CA ARG A 112 -9.54 20.92 -2.95
C ARG A 112 -10.48 20.99 -1.73
N LEU A 113 -11.07 19.87 -1.35
CA LEU A 113 -11.91 19.75 -0.14
C LEU A 113 -11.07 19.92 1.14
N ARG A 114 -9.86 19.32 1.18
CA ARG A 114 -8.92 19.50 2.30
C ARG A 114 -8.36 20.92 2.39
N GLU A 115 -8.09 21.55 1.27
CA GLU A 115 -7.69 22.97 1.21
C GLU A 115 -8.77 23.89 1.81
N SER A 116 -10.05 23.49 1.75
CA SER A 116 -11.15 24.18 2.44
C SER A 116 -11.29 23.82 3.93
N GLY A 117 -10.38 23.02 4.48
CA GLY A 117 -10.41 22.59 5.88
C GLY A 117 -11.46 21.52 6.20
N LYS A 118 -12.03 20.85 5.20
CA LYS A 118 -12.99 19.76 5.41
C LYS A 118 -12.26 18.44 5.63
N LEU A 119 -12.81 17.57 6.49
CA LEU A 119 -12.33 16.20 6.64
C LEU A 119 -12.61 15.39 5.37
N VAL A 120 -11.61 14.75 4.79
CA VAL A 120 -11.80 13.90 3.59
C VAL A 120 -11.48 12.44 3.87
N ILE A 121 -12.51 11.58 3.73
CA ILE A 121 -12.43 10.14 3.86
C ILE A 121 -12.58 9.50 2.48
N GLY A 122 -11.53 8.87 1.97
CA GLY A 122 -11.61 8.03 0.77
C GLY A 122 -11.99 6.60 1.13
N ILE A 123 -12.89 5.99 0.36
CA ILE A 123 -13.22 4.56 0.49
C ILE A 123 -13.12 3.91 -0.89
N GLY A 124 -12.26 2.91 -1.01
CA GLY A 124 -12.01 2.25 -2.29
C GLY A 124 -11.38 0.86 -2.14
N GLU A 125 -11.09 0.22 -3.27
CA GLU A 125 -10.43 -1.08 -3.31
C GLU A 125 -8.90 -0.94 -3.14
N LYS A 126 -8.21 -2.04 -2.82
CA LYS A 126 -6.74 -2.05 -2.70
C LYS A 126 -5.99 -1.68 -3.97
N LYS A 127 -6.65 -1.75 -5.13
CA LYS A 127 -6.11 -1.33 -6.43
C LYS A 127 -6.09 0.20 -6.60
N THR A 128 -6.68 0.94 -5.67
CA THR A 128 -6.78 2.40 -5.76
C THR A 128 -5.39 3.04 -5.87
N PRO A 129 -5.17 3.95 -6.84
CA PRO A 129 -3.88 4.60 -7.01
C PRO A 129 -3.43 5.43 -5.79
N LYS A 130 -2.13 5.39 -5.50
CA LYS A 130 -1.51 6.18 -4.42
C LYS A 130 -1.88 7.67 -4.43
N PRO A 131 -1.97 8.38 -5.59
CA PRO A 131 -2.32 9.81 -5.61
C PRO A 131 -3.66 10.12 -4.94
N PHE A 132 -4.70 9.31 -5.16
CA PHE A 132 -6.00 9.53 -4.54
C PHE A 132 -5.94 9.22 -3.03
N ILE A 133 -5.25 8.14 -2.66
CA ILE A 133 -5.07 7.75 -1.26
C ILE A 133 -4.44 8.87 -0.43
N VAL A 134 -3.31 9.43 -0.88
CA VAL A 134 -2.59 10.49 -0.13
C VAL A 134 -3.30 11.84 -0.16
N SER A 135 -4.24 12.02 -1.09
CA SER A 135 -5.07 13.23 -1.16
C SER A 135 -6.17 13.26 -0.11
N CYS A 136 -6.45 12.15 0.59
CA CYS A 136 -7.42 12.06 1.67
C CYS A 136 -6.76 12.24 3.05
N ASP A 137 -7.54 12.58 4.08
CA ASP A 137 -7.08 12.53 5.49
C ASP A 137 -7.13 11.11 6.05
N LYS A 138 -8.10 10.31 5.58
CA LYS A 138 -8.23 8.89 5.87
C LYS A 138 -8.58 8.14 4.60
N PHE A 139 -7.98 6.99 4.38
CA PHE A 139 -8.37 6.08 3.30
C PHE A 139 -8.72 4.71 3.87
N ILE A 140 -9.85 4.14 3.43
CA ILE A 140 -10.40 2.88 3.96
C ILE A 140 -10.57 1.90 2.80
N TYR A 141 -9.94 0.74 2.94
CA TYR A 141 -10.07 -0.34 1.96
C TYR A 141 -11.35 -1.14 2.18
N VAL A 142 -12.16 -1.33 1.15
CA VAL A 142 -13.42 -2.07 1.24
C VAL A 142 -13.24 -3.55 1.63
N GLU A 143 -12.06 -4.12 1.43
CA GLU A 143 -11.73 -5.50 1.75
C GLU A 143 -11.67 -5.78 3.27
N ILE A 144 -11.60 -4.75 4.11
CA ILE A 144 -11.66 -4.95 5.58
C ILE A 144 -13.05 -5.40 6.03
N PHE A 145 -14.09 -5.10 5.25
CA PHE A 145 -15.47 -5.45 5.59
C PHE A 145 -15.74 -6.94 5.38
N GLU A 146 -15.14 -7.54 4.35
CA GLU A 146 -15.28 -8.97 4.03
C GLU A 146 -14.74 -9.89 5.14
N LYS A 147 -13.71 -9.44 5.87
CA LYS A 147 -13.13 -10.21 6.98
C LYS A 147 -14.01 -10.23 8.22
N ASN A 148 -14.86 -9.22 8.43
CA ASN A 148 -15.72 -9.11 9.60
C ASN A 148 -16.99 -9.98 9.50
N GLN A 149 -17.37 -10.43 8.31
CA GLN A 149 -18.54 -11.30 8.10
C GLN A 149 -18.40 -12.71 8.68
N LYS A 150 -17.20 -13.13 9.11
CA LYS A 150 -16.98 -14.45 9.75
C LYS A 150 -17.25 -14.49 11.26
N LYS A 151 -17.67 -13.39 11.88
CA LYS A 151 -18.01 -13.33 13.32
C LYS A 151 -19.51 -13.11 13.53
N GLU A 152 -20.36 -13.98 12.99
CA GLU A 152 -21.71 -14.11 13.54
C GLU A 152 -21.70 -15.03 14.78
N PRO A 153 -22.28 -14.61 15.91
CA PRO A 153 -22.42 -15.47 17.07
C PRO A 153 -23.55 -16.45 16.80
N ASN A 154 -23.19 -17.72 16.56
CA ASN A 154 -24.16 -18.79 16.39
C ASN A 154 -24.88 -19.04 17.73
N THR A 155 -26.01 -18.38 17.92
CA THR A 155 -26.83 -18.50 19.13
C THR A 155 -27.50 -19.87 19.21
N LYS A 156 -26.98 -20.69 20.12
CA LYS A 156 -27.69 -21.71 20.93
C LYS A 156 -28.45 -22.84 20.19
N LYS A 157 -27.85 -24.03 20.22
CA LYS A 157 -28.47 -25.20 20.90
C LYS A 157 -27.45 -25.85 21.84
N LYS A 158 -27.85 -25.96 23.11
CA LYS A 158 -27.14 -26.69 24.17
C LYS A 158 -27.16 -28.19 23.87
N GLN A 159 -26.02 -28.86 24.01
CA GLN A 159 -25.91 -30.07 24.84
C GLN A 159 -24.43 -30.37 25.15
N GLN A 160 -24.24 -30.92 26.34
CA GLN A 160 -22.99 -31.08 27.09
C GLN A 160 -22.02 -32.07 26.44
N ASN A 161 -20.73 -31.71 26.38
CA ASN A 161 -19.64 -32.41 27.07
C ASN A 161 -18.32 -31.69 26.78
N GLN A 162 -17.58 -31.34 27.83
CA GLN A 162 -16.20 -30.87 27.73
C GLN A 162 -15.32 -32.02 27.21
N PRO A 163 -14.37 -31.72 26.32
CA PRO A 163 -12.97 -31.93 26.67
C PRO A 163 -12.09 -30.68 26.45
N LYS A 164 -10.96 -30.69 27.17
CA LYS A 164 -9.87 -29.69 27.28
C LYS A 164 -9.48 -28.92 26.00
N PRO A 165 -8.95 -27.68 26.15
CA PRO A 165 -8.54 -26.84 25.03
C PRO A 165 -7.35 -27.46 24.29
N VAL A 166 -7.60 -27.89 23.06
CA VAL A 166 -6.56 -28.16 22.06
C VAL A 166 -6.12 -26.79 21.52
N PRO A 167 -4.82 -26.47 21.45
CA PRO A 167 -4.37 -25.21 20.86
C PRO A 167 -4.81 -25.19 19.41
N VAL A 168 -5.59 -24.17 19.04
CA VAL A 168 -6.00 -23.98 17.65
C VAL A 168 -4.80 -23.41 16.91
N ASP A 169 -3.95 -24.30 16.42
CA ASP A 169 -2.97 -24.02 15.37
C ASP A 169 -3.73 -23.71 14.08
N ASN A 170 -4.01 -22.43 13.86
CA ASN A 170 -4.29 -21.87 12.54
C ASN A 170 -3.95 -20.38 12.57
N PRO A 171 -2.70 -19.98 12.27
CA PRO A 171 -2.42 -18.59 11.93
C PRO A 171 -3.11 -18.33 10.60
N THR A 172 -4.31 -17.76 10.67
CA THR A 172 -4.90 -16.99 9.56
C THR A 172 -3.77 -16.13 9.03
N SER A 173 -3.44 -16.19 7.74
CA SER A 173 -2.28 -15.49 7.16
C SER A 173 -2.32 -13.99 7.52
N ILE A 174 -1.65 -13.64 8.61
CA ILE A 174 -1.42 -12.28 9.07
C ILE A 174 -0.58 -11.64 7.97
N ALA A 175 -1.08 -10.57 7.36
CA ALA A 175 -0.26 -9.85 6.40
C ALA A 175 0.87 -9.19 7.21
N VAL A 176 2.11 -9.52 6.87
CA VAL A 176 3.29 -8.88 7.48
C VAL A 176 3.32 -7.42 7.02
N LEU A 177 3.68 -6.50 7.93
CA LEU A 177 3.94 -5.10 7.59
C LEU A 177 5.08 -5.07 6.56
N ASP A 178 4.91 -4.27 5.53
CA ASP A 178 6.01 -3.91 4.64
C ASP A 178 7.05 -3.08 5.40
N GLU A 179 8.31 -3.21 5.00
CA GLU A 179 9.45 -2.57 5.68
C GLU A 179 9.27 -1.06 5.81
N GLU A 180 8.77 -0.40 4.76
CA GLU A 180 8.48 1.05 4.75
C GLU A 180 7.47 1.45 5.83
N THR A 181 6.41 0.66 6.04
CA THR A 181 5.40 0.94 7.09
C THR A 181 5.95 0.66 8.47
N LEU A 182 6.80 -0.38 8.62
CA LEU A 182 7.44 -0.70 9.89
C LEU A 182 8.44 0.38 10.31
N GLU A 183 9.25 0.88 9.37
CA GLU A 183 10.19 1.97 9.59
C GLU A 183 9.45 3.27 9.95
N LEU A 184 8.40 3.62 9.20
CA LEU A 184 7.55 4.76 9.54
C LEU A 184 6.89 4.64 10.93
N LEU A 185 6.53 3.42 11.35
CA LEU A 185 5.97 3.17 12.69
C LEU A 185 7.03 3.43 13.76
N LYS A 186 8.27 2.98 13.56
CA LYS A 186 9.39 3.24 14.47
C LYS A 186 9.65 4.73 14.59
N ASP A 187 9.78 5.44 13.47
CA ASP A 187 9.98 6.89 13.46
C ASP A 187 8.86 7.63 14.20
N THR A 188 7.62 7.19 14.00
CA THR A 188 6.45 7.80 14.67
C THR A 188 6.45 7.55 16.18
N VAL A 189 6.91 6.39 16.63
CA VAL A 189 7.10 6.09 18.06
C VAL A 189 8.17 7.00 18.63
N ASP A 190 9.31 7.18 17.95
CA ASP A 190 10.40 8.05 18.42
C ASP A 190 9.95 9.53 18.48
N ASP A 191 9.20 10.00 17.49
CA ASP A 191 8.68 11.37 17.44
C ASP A 191 7.62 11.69 18.52
N THR A 192 6.98 10.66 19.09
CA THR A 192 5.94 10.78 20.11
C THR A 192 6.39 10.28 21.48
N ALA A 193 7.66 9.89 21.61
CA ALA A 193 8.21 9.36 22.84
C ALA A 193 8.50 10.47 23.87
N ASP A 194 8.28 10.15 25.14
CA ASP A 194 8.72 10.95 26.27
C ASP A 194 10.24 10.81 26.53
N GLU A 195 10.74 11.51 27.55
CA GLU A 195 12.16 11.45 27.96
C GLU A 195 12.65 10.03 28.31
N ASN A 196 11.73 9.12 28.65
CA ASN A 196 12.00 7.73 28.98
C ASN A 196 11.86 6.79 27.76
N GLY A 197 11.57 7.35 26.58
CA GLY A 197 11.39 6.62 25.33
C GLY A 197 10.00 5.99 25.15
N TRP A 198 9.02 6.33 25.98
CA TRP A 198 7.67 5.77 25.91
C TRP A 198 6.71 6.74 25.22
N ALA A 199 5.98 6.23 24.24
CA ALA A 199 4.97 6.98 23.50
C ALA A 199 3.56 6.44 23.79
N PHE A 200 2.59 7.32 23.99
CA PHE A 200 1.20 6.91 24.19
C PHE A 200 0.58 6.41 22.89
N LEU A 201 -0.04 5.22 22.90
CA LEU A 201 -0.61 4.59 21.70
C LEU A 201 -1.62 5.48 20.96
N GLY A 202 -2.37 6.31 21.68
CA GLY A 202 -3.31 7.25 21.07
C GLY A 202 -2.62 8.33 20.23
N GLU A 203 -1.49 8.84 20.70
CA GLU A 203 -0.68 9.85 19.99
C GLU A 203 0.02 9.24 18.79
N ILE A 204 0.61 8.05 18.96
CA ILE A 204 1.18 7.26 17.86
C ILE A 204 0.11 7.05 16.77
N GLY A 205 -1.08 6.57 17.15
CA GLY A 205 -2.16 6.33 16.20
C GLY A 205 -2.61 7.61 15.47
N SER A 206 -2.68 8.74 16.16
CA SER A 206 -3.05 10.03 15.57
C SER A 206 -1.99 10.52 14.57
N LEU A 207 -0.71 10.53 14.95
CA LEU A 207 0.38 10.97 14.09
C LEU A 207 0.60 10.00 12.92
N PHE A 208 0.53 8.70 13.17
CA PHE A 208 0.73 7.68 12.16
C PHE A 208 -0.33 7.75 11.06
N ASN A 209 -1.60 7.91 11.42
CA ASN A 209 -2.68 8.07 10.44
C ASN A 209 -2.53 9.34 9.61
N LYS A 210 -1.95 10.43 10.15
CA LYS A 210 -1.65 11.64 9.38
C LYS A 210 -0.53 11.43 8.36
N ARG A 211 0.47 10.59 8.69
CA ARG A 211 1.59 10.25 7.80
C ARG A 211 1.20 9.20 6.75
N LYS A 212 0.35 8.25 7.12
CA LYS A 212 -0.11 7.14 6.28
C LYS A 212 -1.64 7.00 6.37
N PRO A 213 -2.41 7.75 5.56
CA PRO A 213 -3.87 7.82 5.63
C PRO A 213 -4.59 6.47 5.47
N ASP A 214 -4.02 5.55 4.69
CA ASP A 214 -4.60 4.24 4.36
C ASP A 214 -4.30 3.14 5.38
N PHE A 215 -3.55 3.45 6.43
CA PHE A 215 -3.21 2.47 7.45
C PHE A 215 -4.43 2.05 8.26
N ASP A 216 -4.64 0.74 8.39
CA ASP A 216 -5.62 0.16 9.31
C ASP A 216 -5.09 -1.21 9.76
N ALA A 217 -5.07 -1.46 11.08
CA ALA A 217 -4.64 -2.73 11.65
C ALA A 217 -5.42 -3.93 11.09
N ARG A 218 -6.70 -3.74 10.71
CA ARG A 218 -7.57 -4.77 10.12
C ARG A 218 -7.08 -5.23 8.74
N ASN A 219 -6.38 -4.37 8.00
CA ASN A 219 -5.74 -4.75 6.74
C ASN A 219 -4.75 -5.89 6.94
N TYR A 220 -4.06 -5.88 8.08
CA TYR A 220 -3.03 -6.83 8.47
C TYR A 220 -3.54 -8.02 9.30
N GLY A 221 -4.83 -8.00 9.65
CA GLY A 221 -5.48 -9.09 10.41
C GLY A 221 -5.58 -8.84 11.91
N TYR A 222 -5.37 -7.60 12.36
CA TYR A 222 -5.48 -7.21 13.77
C TYR A 222 -6.71 -6.35 14.01
N ASP A 223 -7.53 -6.73 14.99
CA ASP A 223 -8.73 -5.96 15.37
C ASP A 223 -8.39 -4.59 15.99
N LYS A 224 -7.17 -4.43 16.55
CA LYS A 224 -6.70 -3.21 17.23
C LYS A 224 -5.22 -2.98 16.94
N MET A 225 -4.80 -1.72 16.90
CA MET A 225 -3.39 -1.35 16.74
C MET A 225 -2.51 -1.87 17.90
N SER A 226 -3.06 -1.97 19.12
CA SER A 226 -2.33 -2.60 20.24
C SER A 226 -2.04 -4.08 19.99
N HIS A 227 -2.91 -4.81 19.27
CA HIS A 227 -2.65 -6.20 18.90
C HIS A 227 -1.58 -6.31 17.80
N LEU A 228 -1.55 -5.33 16.88
CA LEU A 228 -0.49 -5.22 15.89
C LEU A 228 0.86 -5.06 16.58
N PHE A 229 1.03 -4.06 17.47
CA PHE A 229 2.29 -3.89 18.20
C PHE A 229 2.67 -5.15 18.98
N LYS A 230 1.72 -5.84 19.63
CA LYS A 230 1.97 -7.08 20.37
C LYS A 230 2.49 -8.23 19.50
N ALA A 231 2.27 -8.18 18.19
CA ALA A 231 2.81 -9.18 17.28
C ALA A 231 4.22 -8.85 16.77
N TYR A 232 4.67 -7.60 16.91
CA TYR A 232 6.02 -7.15 16.54
C TYR A 232 6.87 -6.94 17.80
N THR A 233 6.90 -7.93 18.70
CA THR A 233 7.67 -7.88 19.97
C THR A 233 9.17 -7.85 19.77
N GLU A 234 9.68 -8.12 18.56
CA GLU A 234 11.10 -7.96 18.24
C GLU A 234 11.51 -6.51 17.98
N ASP A 235 10.54 -5.64 17.65
CA ASP A 235 10.75 -4.25 17.29
C ASP A 235 10.20 -3.29 18.34
N PHE A 236 9.15 -3.69 19.08
CA PHE A 236 8.45 -2.82 20.03
C PHE A 236 8.27 -3.48 21.40
N GLU A 237 8.44 -2.66 22.44
CA GLU A 237 8.07 -2.95 23.81
C GLU A 237 6.72 -2.28 24.15
N ILE A 238 5.88 -2.95 24.92
CA ILE A 238 4.53 -2.50 25.22
C ILE A 238 4.27 -2.59 26.71
N GLU A 239 3.88 -1.47 27.29
CA GLU A 239 3.50 -1.38 28.69
C GLU A 239 2.02 -1.00 28.81
N GLU A 240 1.29 -1.73 29.66
CA GLU A 240 -0.08 -1.40 30.01
C GLU A 240 -0.07 -0.63 31.33
N ARG A 241 -0.42 0.65 31.29
CA ARG A 241 -0.52 1.51 32.47
C ARG A 241 -1.98 1.71 32.82
N ASN A 242 -2.33 1.41 34.07
CA ASN A 242 -3.65 1.74 34.60
C ASN A 242 -3.66 3.19 35.05
N THR A 243 -4.71 3.93 34.70
CA THR A 243 -4.99 5.23 35.32
C THR A 243 -5.80 5.05 36.59
N ASP A 244 -5.37 5.67 37.69
CA ASP A 244 -5.92 5.52 39.05
C ASP A 244 -7.43 5.82 39.20
N LYS A 245 -8.08 6.37 38.16
CA LYS A 245 -9.49 6.76 38.16
C LYS A 245 -10.33 6.13 37.04
N SER A 246 -9.77 5.20 36.26
CA SER A 246 -10.48 4.64 35.10
C SER A 246 -10.22 3.15 34.91
N ARG A 247 -11.26 2.41 34.52
CA ARG A 247 -11.15 1.03 33.98
C ARG A 247 -10.48 0.99 32.60
N ILE A 248 -10.14 2.14 32.04
CA ILE A 248 -9.48 2.27 30.75
C ILE A 248 -7.98 1.99 30.94
N LYS A 249 -7.48 1.03 30.17
CA LYS A 249 -6.07 0.65 30.09
C LYS A 249 -5.40 1.54 29.06
N HIS A 250 -4.32 2.24 29.44
CA HIS A 250 -3.50 2.98 28.50
C HIS A 250 -2.32 2.12 28.06
N TYR A 251 -2.07 2.09 26.76
CA TYR A 251 -0.94 1.38 26.18
C TYR A 251 0.16 2.39 25.83
N TYR A 252 1.36 2.12 26.33
CA TYR A 252 2.57 2.86 25.99
C TYR A 252 3.48 1.94 25.18
N ILE A 253 4.08 2.49 24.12
CA ILE A 253 4.92 1.77 23.17
C ILE A 253 6.31 2.40 23.18
N ARG A 254 7.35 1.57 23.10
CA ARG A 254 8.74 2.00 22.97
C ARG A 254 9.44 1.17 21.91
N ASN A 255 10.34 1.78 21.15
CA ASN A 255 11.18 1.06 20.19
C ASN A 255 12.27 0.24 20.91
N ILE A 256 12.47 -1.01 20.46
CA ILE A 256 13.58 -1.85 20.93
C ILE A 256 14.83 -1.44 20.14
N ILE A 257 15.73 -0.73 20.80
CA ILE A 257 17.02 -0.38 20.21
C ILE A 257 17.91 -1.64 20.23
N LYS A 258 17.98 -2.36 19.11
CA LYS A 258 19.01 -3.38 18.88
C LYS A 258 20.34 -2.65 18.64
N ARG A 259 21.00 -2.16 19.70
CA ARG A 259 22.38 -1.68 19.58
C ARG A 259 23.25 -2.85 19.11
N PRO A 260 24.01 -2.76 18.01
CA PRO A 260 25.13 -3.66 17.82
C PRO A 260 26.07 -3.44 19.01
N LEU A 261 26.34 -4.50 19.77
CA LEU A 261 27.36 -4.53 20.83
C LEU A 261 28.74 -4.40 20.17
N SER A 262 29.12 -3.17 19.81
CA SER A 262 30.50 -2.76 19.62
C SER A 262 30.89 -1.88 20.80
N ALA A 263 31.55 -2.53 21.77
CA ALA A 263 32.49 -2.01 22.76
C ALA A 263 32.30 -0.57 23.28
N ILE A 264 31.91 -0.45 24.55
CA ILE A 264 32.75 0.13 25.61
C ILE A 264 32.32 -0.56 26.90
N ALA A 265 33.18 -1.44 27.43
CA ALA A 265 33.10 -1.83 28.82
C ALA A 265 33.47 -0.60 29.67
N PRO A 266 32.69 -0.21 30.69
CA PRO A 266 33.16 0.76 31.65
C PRO A 266 34.24 0.09 32.51
N ALA A 267 35.49 0.53 32.36
CA ALA A 267 36.55 0.20 33.32
C ALA A 267 36.20 0.83 34.69
N PRO A 268 36.59 0.18 35.81
CA PRO A 268 36.20 0.63 37.14
C PRO A 268 36.96 1.90 37.57
N ALA A 269 36.32 2.62 38.49
CA ALA A 269 36.59 3.98 38.94
C ALA A 269 37.99 4.26 39.51
N THR A 270 38.41 5.52 39.43
CA THR A 270 39.39 6.10 40.36
C THR A 270 38.87 7.44 40.87
N GLU A 271 38.57 7.49 42.17
CA GLU A 271 38.39 8.71 42.96
C GLU A 271 39.69 9.52 42.98
N VAL A 272 39.62 10.82 42.69
CA VAL A 272 40.52 11.82 43.29
C VAL A 272 39.74 13.09 43.61
N GLN A 273 40.03 13.63 44.79
CA GLN A 273 39.33 14.64 45.56
C GLN A 273 39.49 16.09 45.04
N LYS A 274 38.56 16.92 45.53
CA LYS A 274 38.54 18.39 45.50
C LYS A 274 39.89 19.03 45.84
N THR A 275 40.25 20.10 45.11
CA THR A 275 40.87 21.30 45.71
C THR A 275 40.36 22.57 45.04
N THR A 276 40.15 23.56 45.90
CA THR A 276 39.67 24.93 45.69
C THR A 276 40.72 25.86 45.10
N SER A 277 40.32 26.90 44.36
CA SER A 277 40.78 28.28 44.61
C SER A 277 40.05 29.34 43.75
N ASN A 278 39.76 30.46 44.42
CA ASN A 278 39.28 31.76 43.93
C ASN A 278 40.17 32.34 42.81
N THR A 279 39.82 33.35 41.99
CA THR A 279 39.53 34.75 42.41
C THR A 279 39.23 35.64 41.19
N ALA A 280 38.32 36.61 41.39
CA ALA A 280 38.19 37.96 40.80
C ALA A 280 37.95 38.23 39.29
N SER A 281 36.71 38.67 39.02
CA SER A 281 36.32 40.05 38.64
C SER A 281 37.11 40.85 37.58
N LYS A 282 36.39 41.31 36.54
CA LYS A 282 36.10 42.73 36.22
C LYS A 282 35.30 42.80 34.90
N THR A 283 34.02 43.18 34.94
CA THR A 283 33.46 44.49 34.50
C THR A 283 34.01 45.03 33.17
N ALA A 284 33.16 45.13 32.15
CA ALA A 284 32.71 46.43 31.62
C ALA A 284 31.58 46.24 30.60
N GLU A 285 30.54 46.98 30.89
CA GLU A 285 29.35 47.34 30.12
C GLU A 285 29.72 48.21 28.90
N VAL A 286 28.90 48.16 27.83
CA VAL A 286 28.22 49.32 27.21
C VAL A 286 27.74 48.98 25.80
N ALA A 287 26.49 49.39 25.59
CA ALA A 287 25.64 49.33 24.42
C ALA A 287 26.24 49.92 23.12
N ALA A 288 25.73 49.46 21.97
CA ALA A 288 24.80 50.23 21.13
C ALA A 288 24.67 49.59 19.74
N LYS A 289 23.43 49.38 19.28
CA LYS A 289 23.10 49.29 17.86
C LYS A 289 23.29 50.67 17.21
N PRO A 290 23.38 50.76 15.87
CA PRO A 290 22.13 51.02 15.16
C PRO A 290 21.99 50.27 13.83
N ALA A 291 20.73 50.16 13.41
CA ALA A 291 20.31 49.88 12.05
C ALA A 291 20.51 51.12 11.17
N ASN A 292 20.77 50.98 9.85
CA ASN A 292 19.85 51.48 8.81
C ASN A 292 20.26 51.12 7.36
N GLN A 293 19.27 50.60 6.63
CA GLN A 293 18.76 50.95 5.29
C GLN A 293 19.61 51.52 4.13
N ASN A 294 19.13 51.10 2.94
CA ASN A 294 19.16 51.71 1.59
C ASN A 294 20.46 51.51 0.78
N THR A 295 20.47 51.21 -0.53
CA THR A 295 19.73 51.81 -1.65
C THR A 295 19.73 50.93 -2.93
N ARG A 296 18.70 51.17 -3.77
CA ARG A 296 18.45 50.71 -5.16
C ARG A 296 19.51 51.09 -6.23
N LYS A 297 19.61 50.26 -7.30
CA LYS A 297 19.41 50.54 -8.77
C LYS A 297 20.33 49.62 -9.62
N LYS A 298 19.83 48.81 -10.58
CA LYS A 298 19.24 49.02 -11.93
C LYS A 298 20.26 48.99 -13.09
N GLY A 299 20.01 48.12 -14.08
CA GLY A 299 20.61 48.08 -15.44
C GLY A 299 20.79 46.62 -15.90
N ARG A 300 19.91 45.98 -16.70
CA ARG A 300 19.47 46.17 -18.10
C ARG A 300 20.56 45.87 -19.14
N GLN A 301 20.41 44.76 -19.87
CA GLN A 301 20.58 44.73 -21.34
C GLN A 301 19.88 43.52 -21.98
N ASP A 302 19.01 43.84 -22.95
CA ASP A 302 18.37 42.99 -23.96
C ASP A 302 19.29 42.80 -25.18
N LYS A 303 19.15 41.68 -25.91
CA LYS A 303 18.81 41.59 -27.37
C LYS A 303 18.98 40.15 -27.92
N LYS A 304 17.89 39.53 -28.40
CA LYS A 304 17.42 39.36 -29.81
C LYS A 304 18.20 38.29 -30.61
N ARG A 305 17.58 37.14 -30.94
CA ARG A 305 16.66 36.81 -32.08
C ARG A 305 17.37 36.61 -33.42
N GLN A 306 17.12 35.46 -34.07
CA GLN A 306 16.61 35.42 -35.44
C GLN A 306 16.05 34.03 -35.83
N ASP A 307 14.83 34.06 -36.36
CA ASP A 307 14.17 33.03 -37.17
C ASP A 307 14.63 33.14 -38.65
N THR A 308 14.49 32.06 -39.42
CA THR A 308 13.98 32.11 -40.82
C THR A 308 13.53 30.72 -41.31
N ALA A 309 12.35 30.67 -41.95
CA ALA A 309 11.77 29.60 -42.77
C ALA A 309 12.48 29.48 -44.15
N THR A 310 12.39 28.43 -44.96
CA THR A 310 11.29 27.86 -45.81
C THR A 310 11.92 26.68 -46.62
N VAL A 311 11.29 25.60 -47.13
CA VAL A 311 10.39 25.42 -48.31
C VAL A 311 10.05 23.90 -48.44
N GLU A 312 8.90 23.61 -49.07
CA GLU A 312 8.29 22.35 -49.55
C GLU A 312 9.20 21.34 -50.33
N ASN A 313 8.88 20.03 -50.32
CA ASN A 313 8.21 19.31 -51.43
C ASN A 313 8.12 17.75 -51.20
N SER A 314 7.19 17.13 -51.92
CA SER A 314 6.69 15.76 -52.02
C SER A 314 7.69 14.58 -52.17
N GLY A 315 7.24 13.35 -51.84
CA GLY A 315 7.76 12.11 -52.45
C GLY A 315 7.38 10.79 -51.76
N LYS A 316 6.69 9.91 -52.50
CA LYS A 316 6.42 8.49 -52.19
C LYS A 316 7.72 7.68 -52.10
N GLU A 317 7.72 6.57 -51.34
CA GLU A 317 8.11 5.20 -51.75
C GLU A 317 8.44 4.26 -50.56
N THR A 318 7.83 3.08 -50.56
CA THR A 318 8.30 1.82 -49.94
C THR A 318 9.57 1.32 -50.62
N PRO A 319 10.50 0.61 -49.93
CA PRO A 319 10.52 -0.88 -49.96
C PRO A 319 10.99 -1.52 -48.61
N THR A 320 10.51 -2.70 -48.18
CA THR A 320 10.91 -4.09 -48.54
C THR A 320 12.23 -4.58 -47.91
N VAL A 321 12.09 -5.52 -46.97
CA VAL A 321 12.84 -6.77 -46.69
C VAL A 321 14.35 -6.80 -46.98
N GLN A 322 15.13 -7.19 -45.97
CA GLN A 322 16.20 -8.19 -46.14
C GLN A 322 16.54 -8.91 -44.82
N GLN A 323 16.27 -10.21 -44.82
CA GLN A 323 16.81 -11.21 -43.91
C GLN A 323 18.30 -11.41 -44.19
N LYS A 324 19.08 -11.71 -43.15
CA LYS A 324 20.31 -12.48 -43.28
C LYS A 324 20.33 -13.56 -42.21
N GLU A 325 20.32 -14.79 -42.70
CA GLU A 325 20.64 -16.02 -42.00
C GLU A 325 22.10 -15.99 -41.54
N GLU A 326 22.39 -16.60 -40.39
CA GLU A 326 23.68 -17.24 -40.20
C GLU A 326 23.54 -18.51 -39.36
N GLN A 327 24.23 -19.54 -39.85
CA GLN A 327 24.03 -20.95 -39.60
C GLN A 327 24.63 -21.45 -38.28
N GLN A 328 24.11 -22.62 -37.88
CA GLN A 328 24.60 -23.52 -36.86
C GLN A 328 26.10 -23.83 -36.97
N VAL A 329 26.75 -23.89 -35.80
CA VAL A 329 27.85 -24.81 -35.55
C VAL A 329 27.45 -25.66 -34.35
N VAL A 330 27.33 -26.96 -34.58
CA VAL A 330 27.19 -27.99 -33.54
C VAL A 330 28.58 -28.56 -33.33
N GLU A 331 29.15 -28.39 -32.14
CA GLU A 331 30.27 -29.21 -31.69
C GLU A 331 30.07 -29.61 -30.23
N SER A 332 30.21 -30.92 -30.01
CA SER A 332 30.01 -31.66 -28.77
C SER A 332 31.18 -31.49 -27.81
N VAL A 333 30.92 -31.17 -26.54
CA VAL A 333 31.83 -31.48 -25.42
C VAL A 333 31.04 -31.94 -24.19
N ALA A 334 31.51 -33.05 -23.63
CA ALA A 334 30.98 -33.73 -22.46
C ALA A 334 31.15 -32.96 -21.14
N GLN A 335 30.24 -33.24 -20.20
CA GLN A 335 30.38 -33.24 -18.74
C GLN A 335 31.30 -32.20 -18.08
N ASN A 336 30.71 -31.13 -17.51
CA ASN A 336 30.72 -30.83 -16.06
C ASN A 336 30.13 -29.43 -15.77
N ASP A 337 29.34 -29.34 -14.70
CA ASP A 337 28.81 -28.16 -13.99
C ASP A 337 28.72 -26.82 -14.74
N SER A 338 27.49 -26.48 -15.17
CA SER A 338 27.14 -25.12 -15.60
C SER A 338 26.32 -24.43 -14.52
N PRO A 339 26.71 -23.25 -14.01
CA PRO A 339 26.00 -22.52 -12.94
C PRO A 339 24.63 -21.96 -13.35
N ASN A 340 24.14 -22.25 -14.57
CA ASN A 340 22.92 -21.67 -15.15
C ASN A 340 21.78 -22.67 -15.35
N ARG A 341 21.91 -23.93 -14.90
CA ARG A 341 20.93 -25.00 -15.11
C ARG A 341 20.34 -25.45 -13.77
N MET A 342 19.03 -25.62 -13.74
CA MET A 342 18.26 -26.02 -12.55
C MET A 342 17.35 -27.19 -12.88
N SER A 343 17.35 -28.23 -12.05
CA SER A 343 16.43 -29.36 -12.19
C SER A 343 15.41 -29.37 -11.04
N PHE A 344 14.16 -29.64 -11.38
CA PHE A 344 13.07 -29.95 -10.45
C PHE A 344 12.76 -31.44 -10.55
N PRO A 345 12.40 -32.12 -9.45
CA PRO A 345 12.36 -31.60 -8.08
C PRO A 345 13.77 -31.47 -7.46
N ALA A 346 13.99 -30.43 -6.66
CA ALA A 346 15.20 -30.26 -5.84
C ALA A 346 14.83 -30.13 -4.36
N ALA A 347 15.82 -30.13 -3.46
CA ALA A 347 15.58 -29.93 -2.02
C ALA A 347 14.74 -28.65 -1.80
N GLY A 348 13.55 -28.79 -1.21
CA GLY A 348 12.62 -27.67 -0.99
C GLY A 348 11.87 -27.13 -2.23
N ASN A 349 12.11 -27.65 -3.43
CA ASN A 349 11.48 -27.22 -4.67
C ASN A 349 10.71 -28.36 -5.34
N LYS A 350 9.39 -28.37 -5.17
CA LYS A 350 8.48 -29.27 -5.88
C LYS A 350 7.34 -28.48 -6.49
N ILE A 351 6.93 -28.86 -7.71
CA ILE A 351 5.70 -28.34 -8.32
C ILE A 351 4.51 -29.01 -7.61
N THR A 352 3.68 -28.20 -6.95
CA THR A 352 2.49 -28.69 -6.23
C THR A 352 1.21 -28.54 -7.06
N ALA A 353 0.12 -29.20 -6.66
CA ALA A 353 -1.19 -29.05 -7.32
C ALA A 353 -1.67 -27.58 -7.41
N ASP A 354 -1.35 -26.73 -6.43
CA ASP A 354 -1.70 -25.30 -6.47
C ASP A 354 -0.90 -24.52 -7.52
N ASP A 355 0.36 -24.93 -7.75
CA ASP A 355 1.23 -24.33 -8.77
C ASP A 355 0.75 -24.67 -10.18
N VAL A 356 0.29 -25.91 -10.39
CA VAL A 356 -0.36 -26.35 -11.64
C VAL A 356 -1.65 -25.55 -11.88
N LYS A 357 -2.53 -25.46 -10.87
CA LYS A 357 -3.80 -24.71 -10.98
C LYS A 357 -3.60 -23.24 -11.33
N LYS A 358 -2.52 -22.63 -10.85
CA LYS A 358 -2.17 -21.22 -11.07
C LYS A 358 -1.22 -21.00 -12.25
N SER A 359 -0.84 -22.06 -12.97
CA SER A 359 0.10 -22.01 -14.10
C SER A 359 1.39 -21.26 -13.75
N GLN A 360 1.99 -21.61 -12.62
CA GLN A 360 3.15 -20.90 -12.05
C GLN A 360 4.22 -21.87 -11.55
N ILE A 361 5.45 -21.37 -11.42
CA ILE A 361 6.58 -22.06 -10.80
C ILE A 361 7.04 -21.23 -9.59
N ARG A 362 7.17 -21.89 -8.43
CA ARG A 362 7.77 -21.29 -7.24
C ARG A 362 9.27 -21.52 -7.23
N ILE A 363 10.01 -20.46 -7.00
CA ILE A 363 11.47 -20.42 -6.96
C ILE A 363 11.87 -20.20 -5.50
N THR A 364 12.41 -21.24 -4.85
CA THR A 364 12.85 -21.15 -3.45
C THR A 364 14.35 -20.86 -3.35
N LYS A 365 14.87 -20.89 -2.11
CA LYS A 365 16.15 -20.30 -1.69
C LYS A 365 17.32 -20.67 -2.60
N ASP A 366 17.42 -21.93 -3.02
CA ASP A 366 18.55 -22.45 -3.78
C ASP A 366 18.57 -21.95 -5.23
N PHE A 367 17.42 -21.55 -5.77
CA PHE A 367 17.28 -21.07 -7.14
C PHE A 367 17.18 -19.54 -7.25
N LYS A 368 17.02 -18.83 -6.13
CA LYS A 368 16.92 -17.35 -6.11
C LYS A 368 18.08 -16.63 -6.81
N PRO A 369 19.36 -17.02 -6.66
CA PRO A 369 20.48 -16.32 -7.30
C PRO A 369 20.42 -16.32 -8.83
N LEU A 370 19.67 -17.25 -9.43
CA LEU A 370 19.57 -17.42 -10.88
C LEU A 370 18.45 -16.58 -11.50
N PHE A 371 17.63 -15.93 -10.68
CA PHE A 371 16.53 -15.07 -11.12
C PHE A 371 16.77 -13.60 -10.77
N PRO A 372 16.10 -12.66 -11.46
CA PRO A 372 16.26 -11.22 -11.20
C PRO A 372 15.94 -10.85 -9.75
N THR A 373 16.55 -9.77 -9.26
CA THR A 373 16.29 -9.20 -7.93
C THR A 373 15.13 -8.21 -7.91
N LYS A 374 14.43 -8.04 -9.03
CA LYS A 374 13.25 -7.19 -9.19
C LYS A 374 12.16 -7.92 -9.98
N SER A 375 10.90 -7.57 -9.74
CA SER A 375 9.77 -8.12 -10.50
C SER A 375 9.79 -7.58 -11.93
N GLN A 376 9.76 -8.46 -12.91
CA GLN A 376 9.82 -8.11 -14.32
C GLN A 376 9.19 -9.18 -15.21
N LYS A 377 8.96 -8.84 -16.48
CA LYS A 377 8.59 -9.81 -17.50
C LYS A 377 9.84 -10.55 -17.96
N LEU A 378 9.72 -11.86 -18.11
CA LEU A 378 10.76 -12.76 -18.60
C LEU A 378 10.28 -13.43 -19.87
N ARG A 379 11.19 -13.59 -20.82
CA ARG A 379 11.02 -14.40 -22.02
C ARG A 379 11.24 -15.87 -21.66
N ILE A 380 10.23 -16.69 -21.89
CA ILE A 380 10.24 -18.12 -21.57
C ILE A 380 10.18 -18.93 -22.85
N ILE A 381 11.20 -19.75 -23.08
CA ILE A 381 11.31 -20.61 -24.27
C ILE A 381 10.96 -22.03 -23.88
N ILE A 382 9.96 -22.63 -24.53
CA ILE A 382 9.54 -24.03 -24.31
C ILE A 382 9.48 -24.71 -25.68
N GLY A 383 10.41 -25.64 -25.94
CA GLY A 383 10.61 -26.20 -27.28
C GLY A 383 11.01 -25.12 -28.28
N SER A 384 10.29 -25.01 -29.39
CA SER A 384 10.49 -23.95 -30.41
C SER A 384 9.63 -22.71 -30.18
N ASN A 385 8.81 -22.67 -29.12
CA ASN A 385 7.85 -21.60 -28.87
C ASN A 385 8.35 -20.64 -27.79
N GLU A 386 8.06 -19.35 -27.99
CA GLU A 386 8.39 -18.27 -27.06
C GLU A 386 7.14 -17.75 -26.36
N TYR A 387 7.23 -17.58 -25.04
CA TYR A 387 6.16 -17.12 -24.17
C TYR A 387 6.62 -15.98 -23.28
N GLU A 388 5.69 -15.17 -22.79
CA GLU A 388 5.96 -14.14 -21.80
C GLU A 388 5.57 -14.63 -20.39
N GLY A 389 6.55 -14.76 -19.51
CA GLY A 389 6.36 -15.11 -18.10
C GLY A 389 6.45 -13.89 -17.19
N ASN A 390 5.53 -13.76 -16.24
CA ASN A 390 5.58 -12.69 -15.23
C ASN A 390 6.35 -13.16 -14.00
N PHE A 391 7.54 -12.63 -13.78
CA PHE A 391 8.35 -12.93 -12.60
C PHE A 391 8.09 -11.92 -11.48
N THR A 392 7.75 -12.45 -10.30
CA THR A 392 7.50 -11.66 -9.08
C THR A 392 8.59 -11.96 -8.05
N TYR A 393 9.44 -10.97 -7.81
CA TYR A 393 10.42 -10.98 -6.72
C TYR A 393 9.71 -10.73 -5.39
N ARG A 394 10.02 -11.52 -4.36
CA ARG A 394 9.37 -11.48 -3.03
C ARG A 394 10.37 -11.40 -1.86
N GLY A 395 11.60 -10.96 -2.11
CA GLY A 395 12.63 -10.78 -1.09
C GLY A 395 12.94 -12.07 -0.32
N ARG A 396 12.53 -12.14 0.95
CA ARG A 396 12.73 -13.31 1.83
C ARG A 396 11.83 -14.50 1.46
N GLY A 397 10.66 -14.30 0.85
CA GLY A 397 9.73 -15.37 0.43
C GLY A 397 10.10 -16.08 -0.87
N PHE A 398 9.37 -17.13 -1.27
CA PHE A 398 9.58 -17.77 -2.58
C PHE A 398 9.23 -16.81 -3.72
N HIS A 399 10.06 -16.73 -4.75
CA HIS A 399 9.72 -15.96 -5.95
C HIS A 399 8.75 -16.78 -6.79
N VAL A 400 8.00 -16.10 -7.65
CA VAL A 400 6.98 -16.75 -8.48
C VAL A 400 7.19 -16.37 -9.93
N LEU A 401 7.35 -17.36 -10.78
CA LEU A 401 7.29 -17.21 -12.23
C LEU A 401 5.92 -17.68 -12.71
N LYS A 402 5.06 -16.75 -13.11
CA LYS A 402 3.78 -17.10 -13.75
C LYS A 402 4.00 -17.29 -15.25
N LEU A 403 3.72 -18.48 -15.75
CA LEU A 403 3.92 -18.84 -17.16
C LEU A 403 2.71 -18.48 -18.03
N GLY A 404 1.51 -18.47 -17.44
CA GLY A 404 0.25 -18.39 -18.20
C GLY A 404 -0.23 -19.77 -18.66
N LYS A 405 -1.51 -19.86 -19.05
CA LYS A 405 -2.16 -21.15 -19.32
C LYS A 405 -1.55 -21.88 -20.52
N GLU A 406 -1.28 -21.17 -21.61
CA GLU A 406 -0.75 -21.74 -22.86
C GLU A 406 0.66 -22.30 -22.66
N ALA A 407 1.56 -21.52 -22.04
CA ALA A 407 2.91 -21.97 -21.73
C ALA A 407 2.91 -23.16 -20.75
N ALA A 408 2.04 -23.15 -19.73
CA ALA A 408 1.93 -24.26 -18.79
C ALA A 408 1.42 -25.55 -19.44
N ILE A 409 0.47 -25.45 -20.39
CA ILE A 409 -0.02 -26.59 -21.18
C ILE A 409 1.11 -27.11 -22.08
N GLN A 410 1.82 -26.24 -22.79
CA GLN A 410 2.93 -26.63 -23.67
C GLN A 410 4.07 -27.29 -22.89
N LEU A 411 4.35 -26.83 -21.68
CA LEU A 411 5.35 -27.43 -20.79
C LEU A 411 4.89 -28.79 -20.23
N GLY A 412 3.58 -29.08 -20.27
CA GLY A 412 3.00 -30.24 -19.61
C GLY A 412 3.04 -30.14 -18.09
N LEU A 413 2.93 -28.92 -17.52
CA LEU A 413 3.10 -28.65 -16.09
C LEU A 413 2.12 -29.51 -15.25
N ALA A 414 2.66 -30.48 -14.51
CA ALA A 414 1.92 -31.39 -13.64
C ALA A 414 2.57 -31.51 -12.27
N GLU A 415 1.83 -32.02 -11.28
CA GLU A 415 2.40 -32.29 -9.95
C GLU A 415 3.48 -33.36 -10.05
N GLY A 416 4.65 -33.11 -9.47
CA GLY A 416 5.79 -34.05 -9.52
C GLY A 416 6.56 -34.09 -10.85
N ILE A 417 6.26 -33.19 -11.79
CA ILE A 417 7.00 -33.06 -13.06
C ILE A 417 8.51 -32.87 -12.84
N GLN A 418 9.31 -33.54 -13.67
CA GLN A 418 10.74 -33.24 -13.80
C GLN A 418 10.92 -32.10 -14.81
N LEU A 419 11.33 -30.94 -14.31
CA LEU A 419 11.56 -29.75 -15.13
C LEU A 419 13.02 -29.35 -15.09
N GLU A 420 13.50 -28.90 -16.23
CA GLU A 420 14.79 -28.27 -16.35
C GLU A 420 14.63 -26.81 -16.75
N ILE A 421 15.25 -25.91 -15.99
CA ILE A 421 15.28 -24.48 -16.26
C ILE A 421 16.72 -24.07 -16.54
N THR A 422 16.96 -23.49 -17.71
CA THR A 422 18.26 -22.97 -18.11
C THR A 422 18.18 -21.46 -18.30
N LYS A 423 19.01 -20.71 -17.56
CA LYS A 423 19.13 -19.26 -17.74
C LYS A 423 19.95 -18.97 -18.99
N LEU A 424 19.35 -18.31 -19.98
CA LEU A 424 20.07 -17.86 -21.20
C LEU A 424 20.70 -16.48 -20.99
N ASN A 425 19.95 -15.55 -20.41
CA ASN A 425 20.42 -14.22 -20.04
C ASN A 425 19.58 -13.67 -18.87
N GLU A 426 19.71 -12.38 -18.52
CA GLU A 426 18.96 -11.77 -17.40
C GLU A 426 17.44 -11.73 -17.60
N HIS A 427 16.97 -11.83 -18.84
CA HIS A 427 15.57 -11.68 -19.23
C HIS A 427 15.00 -12.93 -19.90
N SER A 428 15.79 -13.96 -20.18
CA SER A 428 15.40 -15.12 -20.99
C SER A 428 15.77 -16.44 -20.33
N TYR A 429 14.82 -17.37 -20.27
CA TYR A 429 14.94 -18.70 -19.67
C TYR A 429 14.34 -19.77 -20.58
N THR A 430 15.00 -20.92 -20.67
CA THR A 430 14.46 -22.11 -21.34
C THR A 430 13.90 -23.06 -20.30
N LEU A 431 12.67 -23.55 -20.51
CA LEU A 431 12.02 -24.55 -19.67
C LEU A 431 11.79 -25.82 -20.49
N GLN A 432 12.30 -26.95 -20.01
CA GLN A 432 12.15 -28.25 -20.64
C GLN A 432 11.53 -29.26 -19.67
N ASN A 433 10.55 -30.02 -20.16
CA ASN A 433 10.01 -31.15 -19.45
C ASN A 433 10.90 -32.37 -19.69
N GLN A 434 11.47 -32.91 -18.62
CA GLN A 434 12.34 -34.09 -18.64
C GLN A 434 11.58 -35.40 -18.38
N SER A 435 10.25 -35.32 -18.22
CA SER A 435 9.40 -36.48 -17.94
C SER A 435 8.92 -37.19 -19.21
N ASN A 436 9.32 -36.73 -20.40
CA ASN A 436 8.92 -37.25 -21.72
C ASN A 436 10.13 -37.53 -22.61
#